data_AF-A0A954AMU1-F1
#
_entry.id   AF-A0A954AMU1-F1
#
_cell.length_a   1.000
_cell.length_b   1.000
_cell.length_c   1.000
_cell.angle_alpha   90.00
_cell.angle_beta   90.00
_cell.angle_gamma   90.00
#
_symmetry.space_group_name_H-M   'P 1'
#
loop_
_entity.id
_entity.type
_entity.pdbx_description
1 polymer ?
#
loop_
_entity_poly.entity_id
_entity_poly.type
_entity_poly.pdbx_seq_one_letter_code
_entity_poly.pdbx_strand_id
1 'polypeptide(L)'
;MPPFGKRFPNLDSRATGKWWEKARALAARDQKDATSDDPKARGRIAQNRRFVTMDVPRDEVVAFALYTRDAGLLKLTAQLYPLLPDEDREVHLELEKDGAFERVATTKVVMPGWSAHFRVPDQDPRVPVRYRVRHGASA
;
A
#
# COMPACT_ATOMS: atom_id res chain seq x y z
N MET A 1 6.93 3.72 -22.57
CA MET A 1 8.19 2.97 -22.36
C MET A 1 8.04 2.21 -21.04
N PRO A 2 8.40 0.91 -20.92
CA PRO A 2 8.28 0.20 -19.65
C PRO A 2 9.15 0.88 -18.58
N PRO A 3 8.64 1.06 -17.34
CA PRO A 3 9.32 1.86 -16.31
C PRO A 3 10.72 1.33 -15.95
N PHE A 4 11.01 0.06 -16.23
CA PHE A 4 12.29 -0.60 -15.93
C PHE A 4 13.06 -1.06 -17.19
N GLY A 5 12.75 -0.47 -18.35
CA GLY A 5 13.44 -0.77 -19.61
C GLY A 5 13.18 -2.17 -20.16
N LYS A 6 13.85 -2.51 -21.27
CA LYS A 6 13.62 -3.78 -21.99
C LYS A 6 14.23 -5.01 -21.30
N ARG A 7 15.23 -4.80 -20.44
CA ARG A 7 15.95 -5.89 -19.75
C ARG A 7 15.10 -6.53 -18.64
N PHE A 8 14.21 -5.76 -18.03
CA PHE A 8 13.37 -6.22 -16.93
C PHE A 8 11.90 -5.82 -17.15
N PRO A 9 11.27 -6.33 -18.22
CA PRO A 9 9.94 -5.88 -18.64
C PRO A 9 8.82 -6.25 -17.64
N ASN A 10 9.10 -7.16 -16.70
CA ASN A 10 8.13 -7.68 -15.74
C ASN A 10 8.45 -7.34 -14.28
N LEU A 11 9.44 -6.49 -14.01
CA LEU A 11 9.96 -6.26 -12.65
C LEU A 11 8.88 -5.79 -11.67
N ASP A 12 8.01 -4.89 -12.14
CA ASP A 12 6.90 -4.28 -11.39
C ASP A 12 5.55 -4.90 -11.69
N SER A 13 5.51 -6.00 -12.45
CA SER A 13 4.28 -6.58 -12.99
C SER A 13 3.31 -7.16 -11.94
N ARG A 14 3.72 -7.16 -10.66
CA ARG A 14 2.91 -7.50 -9.48
C ARG A 14 2.32 -6.27 -8.77
N ALA A 15 2.67 -5.07 -9.22
CA ALA A 15 2.23 -3.79 -8.67
C ALA A 15 1.76 -2.79 -9.74
N THR A 16 1.89 -3.11 -11.03
CA THR A 16 1.44 -2.27 -12.14
C THR A 16 0.64 -3.07 -13.17
N GLY A 17 -0.05 -2.36 -14.07
CA GLY A 17 -0.99 -2.96 -15.01
C GLY A 17 -2.10 -3.70 -14.28
N LYS A 18 -2.53 -4.85 -14.83
CA LYS A 18 -3.56 -5.71 -14.24
C LYS A 18 -3.01 -6.67 -13.17
N TRP A 19 -2.32 -6.12 -12.18
CA TRP A 19 -1.65 -6.90 -11.14
C TRP A 19 -2.62 -7.78 -10.34
N TRP A 20 -3.84 -7.30 -10.09
CA TRP A 20 -4.87 -8.01 -9.31
C TRP A 20 -5.36 -9.28 -10.02
N GLU A 21 -5.50 -9.27 -11.35
CA GLU A 21 -5.88 -10.46 -12.12
C GLU A 21 -4.85 -11.59 -11.92
N LYS A 22 -3.55 -11.24 -11.93
CA LYS A 22 -2.46 -12.19 -11.68
C LYS A 22 -2.46 -12.71 -10.25
N ALA A 23 -2.65 -11.82 -9.27
CA ALA A 23 -2.69 -12.19 -7.86
C ALA A 23 -3.85 -13.15 -7.57
N ARG A 24 -5.05 -12.85 -8.07
CA ARG A 24 -6.24 -13.69 -7.93
C ARG A 24 -6.11 -15.02 -8.65
N ALA A 25 -5.53 -15.02 -9.86
CA ALA A 25 -5.24 -16.25 -10.58
C ALA A 25 -4.25 -17.14 -9.82
N LEU A 26 -3.24 -16.56 -9.17
CA LEU A 26 -2.30 -17.32 -8.35
C LEU A 26 -2.99 -17.92 -7.12
N ALA A 27 -3.80 -17.12 -6.41
CA ALA A 27 -4.56 -17.59 -5.25
C ALA A 27 -5.54 -18.73 -5.61
N ALA A 28 -6.24 -18.62 -6.75
CA ALA A 28 -7.13 -19.68 -7.23
C ALA A 28 -6.37 -20.97 -7.56
N ARG A 29 -5.16 -20.86 -8.11
CA ARG A 29 -4.29 -22.02 -8.38
C ARG A 29 -3.80 -22.66 -7.09
N ASP A 30 -3.39 -21.87 -6.10
CA ASP A 30 -2.96 -22.37 -4.80
C ASP A 30 -4.10 -23.09 -4.07
N GLN A 31 -5.34 -22.58 -4.16
CA GLN A 31 -6.54 -23.26 -3.62
C GLN A 31 -6.79 -24.61 -4.30
N LYS A 32 -6.64 -24.69 -5.63
CA LYS A 32 -6.79 -25.93 -6.38
C LYS A 32 -5.67 -26.93 -6.05
N ASP A 33 -4.43 -26.45 -5.95
CA ASP A 33 -3.28 -27.29 -5.59
C ASP A 33 -3.40 -27.80 -4.14
N ALA A 34 -4.06 -27.07 -3.24
CA ALA A 34 -4.24 -27.48 -1.85
C ALA A 34 -5.13 -28.72 -1.69
N THR A 35 -6.04 -28.98 -2.64
CA THR A 35 -6.91 -30.17 -2.67
C THR A 35 -6.48 -31.21 -3.71
N SER A 36 -5.32 -31.02 -4.35
CA SER A 36 -4.83 -31.92 -5.39
C SER A 36 -4.03 -33.09 -4.82
N ASP A 37 -4.22 -34.27 -5.40
CA ASP A 37 -3.40 -35.47 -5.12
C ASP A 37 -2.01 -35.44 -5.81
N ASP A 38 -1.71 -34.40 -6.60
CA ASP A 38 -0.41 -34.25 -7.25
C ASP A 38 0.70 -34.04 -6.20
N PRO A 39 1.71 -34.92 -6.10
CA PRO A 39 2.78 -34.79 -5.12
C PRO A 39 3.60 -33.49 -5.27
N LYS A 40 3.56 -32.84 -6.45
CA LYS A 40 4.23 -31.55 -6.70
C LYS A 40 3.41 -30.33 -6.27
N ALA A 41 2.11 -30.49 -5.97
CA ALA A 41 1.21 -29.39 -5.64
C ALA A 41 1.68 -28.59 -4.41
N ARG A 42 2.08 -29.29 -3.35
CA ARG A 42 2.66 -28.67 -2.14
C ARG A 42 3.91 -27.85 -2.44
N GLY A 43 4.76 -28.33 -3.35
CA GLY A 43 5.97 -27.63 -3.79
C GLY A 43 5.68 -26.33 -4.54
N ARG A 44 4.65 -26.33 -5.41
CA ARG A 44 4.21 -25.12 -6.13
C ARG A 44 3.65 -24.05 -5.17
N ILE A 45 2.79 -24.44 -4.23
CA ILE A 45 2.25 -23.53 -3.20
C ILE A 45 3.40 -22.93 -2.38
N ALA A 46 4.35 -23.76 -1.94
CA ALA A 46 5.51 -23.28 -1.18
C ALA A 46 6.36 -22.29 -1.97
N GLN A 47 6.56 -22.52 -3.27
CA GLN A 47 7.25 -21.60 -4.17
C GLN A 47 6.51 -20.26 -4.31
N ASN A 48 5.18 -20.30 -4.46
CA ASN A 48 4.36 -19.09 -4.61
C ASN A 48 4.38 -18.22 -3.35
N ARG A 49 4.31 -18.85 -2.17
CA ARG A 49 4.39 -18.18 -0.86
C ARG A 49 5.72 -17.49 -0.55
N ARG A 50 6.78 -17.70 -1.35
CA ARG A 50 8.05 -16.95 -1.21
C ARG A 50 7.89 -15.46 -1.51
N PHE A 51 6.77 -15.07 -2.11
CA PHE A 51 6.46 -13.68 -2.41
C PHE A 51 5.24 -13.23 -1.62
N VAL A 52 5.28 -12.00 -1.10
CA VAL A 52 4.13 -11.36 -0.48
C VAL A 52 3.06 -11.09 -1.55
N THR A 53 1.80 -11.41 -1.23
CA THR A 53 0.66 -11.01 -2.07
C THR A 53 0.45 -9.51 -1.96
N MET A 54 0.23 -8.85 -3.10
CA MET A 54 -0.09 -7.43 -3.15
C MET A 54 -1.60 -7.16 -3.11
N ASP A 55 -2.42 -8.21 -3.25
CA ASP A 55 -3.89 -8.14 -3.15
C ASP A 55 -4.30 -8.32 -1.69
N VAL A 56 -4.42 -7.19 -0.98
CA VAL A 56 -4.85 -7.08 0.43
C VAL A 56 -6.31 -6.65 0.53
N PRO A 57 -6.98 -6.76 1.69
CA PRO A 57 -8.26 -6.09 1.93
C PRO A 57 -8.17 -4.58 1.63
N ARG A 58 -9.25 -4.01 1.08
CA ARG A 58 -9.21 -2.62 0.56
C ARG A 58 -9.18 -1.56 1.66
N ASP A 59 -9.56 -1.92 2.86
CA ASP A 59 -9.42 -1.17 4.11
C ASP A 59 -8.02 -1.31 4.76
N GLU A 60 -7.16 -2.18 4.23
CA GLU A 60 -5.78 -2.43 4.71
C GLU A 60 -4.71 -1.99 3.68
N VAL A 61 -5.06 -1.12 2.73
CA VAL A 61 -4.15 -0.73 1.63
C VAL A 61 -3.00 0.18 2.05
N VAL A 62 -3.07 0.83 3.21
CA VAL A 62 -1.92 1.56 3.77
C VAL A 62 -0.97 0.56 4.39
N ALA A 63 0.18 0.31 3.74
CA ALA A 63 1.16 -0.68 4.19
C ALA A 63 1.96 -0.18 5.40
N PHE A 64 2.52 1.03 5.31
CA PHE A 64 3.19 1.68 6.43
C PHE A 64 3.24 3.20 6.25
N ALA A 65 3.50 3.91 7.35
CA ALA A 65 3.86 5.31 7.33
C ALA A 65 5.16 5.54 8.10
N LEU A 66 6.08 6.30 7.51
CA LEU A 66 7.30 6.77 8.15
C LEU A 66 7.28 8.29 8.20
N TYR A 67 7.68 8.84 9.34
CA TYR A 67 7.70 10.29 9.53
C TYR A 67 9.03 10.79 10.07
N THR A 68 9.26 12.08 9.88
CA THR A 68 10.34 12.83 10.50
C THR A 68 9.79 14.19 10.91
N ARG A 69 10.12 14.62 12.12
CA ARG A 69 9.82 15.98 12.62
C ARG A 69 11.12 16.75 12.66
N ASP A 70 11.14 17.90 12.01
CA ASP A 70 12.34 18.73 11.91
C ASP A 70 11.94 20.17 11.59
N ALA A 71 12.56 21.14 12.28
CA ALA A 71 12.36 22.58 12.09
C ALA A 71 10.88 23.03 12.03
N GLY A 72 10.02 22.49 12.91
CA GLY A 72 8.60 22.84 12.94
C GLY A 72 7.78 22.28 11.76
N LEU A 73 8.26 21.22 11.10
CA LEU A 73 7.56 20.55 10.01
C LEU A 73 7.49 19.04 10.24
N LEU A 74 6.29 18.48 10.13
CA LEU A 74 6.07 17.05 10.01
C LEU A 74 6.16 16.65 8.53
N LYS A 75 7.14 15.80 8.22
CA LYS A 75 7.32 15.16 6.91
C LYS A 75 6.90 13.71 7.07
N LEU A 76 5.82 13.28 6.41
CA LEU A 76 5.32 11.91 6.49
C LEU A 76 5.21 11.31 5.10
N THR A 77 5.70 10.09 4.94
CA THR A 77 5.51 9.27 3.73
C THR A 77 4.71 8.03 4.11
N ALA A 78 3.56 7.86 3.48
CA ALA A 78 2.79 6.63 3.53
C ALA A 78 3.09 5.80 2.28
N GLN A 79 3.38 4.52 2.48
CA GLN A 79 3.49 3.52 1.42
C GLN A 79 2.17 2.75 1.38
N LEU A 80 1.59 2.62 0.19
CA LEU A 80 0.37 1.86 -0.06
C LEU A 80 0.70 0.59 -0.83
N TYR A 81 -0.17 -0.41 -0.68
CA TYR A 81 -0.30 -1.49 -1.64
C TYR A 81 -0.83 -0.94 -2.97
N PRO A 82 -0.62 -1.66 -4.08
CA PRO A 82 -1.19 -1.30 -5.37
C PRO A 82 -2.70 -1.11 -5.30
N LEU A 83 -3.17 -0.02 -5.90
CA LEU A 83 -4.60 0.29 -5.96
C LEU A 83 -5.20 -0.25 -7.26
N LEU A 84 -6.48 -0.63 -7.18
CA LEU A 84 -7.33 -0.97 -8.31
C LEU A 84 -7.64 0.29 -9.14
N PRO A 85 -8.00 0.15 -10.43
CA PRO A 85 -8.23 1.29 -11.33
C PRO A 85 -9.24 2.32 -10.79
N ASP A 86 -10.32 1.86 -10.19
CA ASP A 86 -11.45 2.70 -9.76
C ASP A 86 -11.36 3.17 -8.29
N GLU A 87 -10.27 2.81 -7.60
CA GLU A 87 -10.04 3.28 -6.23
C GLU A 87 -9.63 4.75 -6.18
N ASP A 88 -9.97 5.41 -5.08
CA ASP A 88 -9.54 6.79 -4.83
C ASP A 88 -8.01 6.90 -4.94
N ARG A 89 -7.54 8.05 -5.43
CA ARG A 89 -6.11 8.39 -5.50
C ARG A 89 -5.74 9.42 -4.46
N GLU A 90 -6.61 9.69 -3.49
CA GLU A 90 -6.36 10.57 -2.36
C GLU A 90 -6.11 9.79 -1.07
N VAL A 91 -5.17 10.30 -0.30
CA VAL A 91 -4.81 9.82 1.04
C VAL A 91 -4.85 11.03 1.96
N HIS A 92 -5.41 10.85 3.15
CA HIS A 92 -5.49 11.91 4.15
C HIS A 92 -4.75 11.54 5.43
N LEU A 93 -4.13 12.57 6.02
CA LEU A 93 -3.49 12.52 7.32
C LEU A 93 -4.43 13.16 8.34
N GLU A 94 -4.66 12.46 9.43
CA GLU A 94 -5.46 12.94 10.54
C GLU A 94 -4.64 12.91 11.83
N LEU A 95 -4.82 13.95 12.65
CA LEU A 95 -4.20 14.07 13.96
C LEU A 95 -5.29 14.06 15.03
N GLU A 96 -5.03 13.41 16.16
CA GLU A 96 -5.94 13.42 17.30
C GLU A 96 -5.82 14.75 18.05
N LYS A 97 -6.93 15.48 18.17
CA LYS A 97 -7.06 16.72 18.90
C LYS A 97 -8.33 16.69 19.75
N ASP A 98 -8.19 16.98 21.05
CA ASP A 98 -9.31 17.01 22.00
C ASP A 98 -10.18 15.73 21.97
N GLY A 99 -9.56 14.57 21.73
CA GLY A 99 -10.22 13.26 21.67
C GLY A 99 -10.89 12.92 20.34
N ALA A 100 -10.77 13.78 19.33
CA ALA A 100 -11.29 13.56 17.98
C ALA A 100 -10.17 13.55 16.94
N PHE A 101 -10.29 12.72 15.90
CA PHE A 101 -9.38 12.78 14.76
C PHE A 101 -9.84 13.86 13.79
N GLU A 102 -8.96 14.81 13.52
CA GLU A 102 -9.19 15.89 12.55
C GLU A 102 -8.29 15.71 11.33
N ARG A 103 -8.87 15.85 10.13
CA ARG A 103 -8.11 15.84 8.88
C ARG A 103 -7.28 17.11 8.76
N VAL A 104 -5.95 16.95 8.76
CA VAL A 104 -5.01 18.07 8.67
C VAL A 104 -4.41 18.25 7.27
N ALA A 105 -4.42 17.21 6.45
CA ALA A 105 -3.97 17.27 5.07
C ALA A 105 -4.53 16.14 4.20
N THR A 106 -4.64 16.42 2.90
CA THR A 106 -4.92 15.45 1.84
C THR A 106 -3.83 15.56 0.78
N THR A 107 -3.43 14.43 0.20
CA THR A 107 -2.46 14.39 -0.90
C THR A 107 -2.83 13.29 -1.89
N LYS A 108 -2.33 13.40 -3.12
CA LYS A 108 -2.53 12.38 -4.15
C LYS A 108 -1.47 11.28 -4.04
N VAL A 109 -1.86 10.07 -4.36
CA VAL A 109 -0.95 8.93 -4.53
C VAL A 109 -0.04 9.18 -5.72
N VAL A 110 1.27 9.03 -5.50
CA VAL A 110 2.33 9.21 -6.49
C VAL A 110 2.67 7.87 -7.15
N MET A 111 2.83 7.92 -8.47
CA MET A 111 3.21 6.78 -9.30
C MET A 111 4.47 7.10 -10.13
N PRO A 112 5.36 6.12 -10.38
CA PRO A 112 5.33 4.75 -9.86
C PRO A 112 5.76 4.69 -8.39
N GLY A 113 5.12 3.83 -7.59
CA GLY A 113 5.55 3.57 -6.21
C GLY A 113 4.43 3.51 -5.19
N TRP A 114 3.20 3.91 -5.50
CA TRP A 114 2.06 3.85 -4.58
C TRP A 114 2.36 4.56 -3.24
N SER A 115 2.96 5.75 -3.29
CA SER A 115 3.30 6.51 -2.09
C SER A 115 2.48 7.79 -1.97
N ALA A 116 2.26 8.26 -0.74
CA ALA A 116 1.62 9.53 -0.44
C ALA A 116 2.52 10.33 0.50
N HIS A 117 2.75 11.60 0.17
CA HIS A 117 3.69 12.45 0.90
C HIS A 117 2.99 13.67 1.49
N PHE A 118 3.23 13.91 2.77
CA PHE A 118 2.67 15.00 3.54
C PHE A 118 3.78 15.89 4.08
N ARG A 119 3.50 17.20 4.06
CA ARG A 119 4.29 18.23 4.74
C ARG A 119 3.32 19.15 5.42
N VAL A 120 3.21 19.03 6.74
CA VAL A 120 2.27 19.85 7.54
C VAL A 120 3.03 20.61 8.61
N PRO A 121 2.63 21.86 8.92
CA PRO A 121 3.19 22.58 10.05
C PRO A 121 3.10 21.74 11.32
N ASP A 122 4.21 21.67 12.04
CA ASP A 122 4.28 20.98 13.31
C ASP A 122 3.95 21.95 14.45
N GLN A 123 2.91 21.66 15.22
CA GLN A 123 2.40 22.62 16.21
C GLN A 123 3.26 22.69 17.47
N ASP A 124 3.61 21.54 18.05
CA ASP A 124 4.54 21.45 19.19
C ASP A 124 5.32 20.12 19.17
N PRO A 125 6.64 20.14 18.92
CA PRO A 125 7.48 18.94 18.91
C PRO A 125 7.54 18.19 20.25
N ARG A 126 7.20 18.84 21.37
CA ARG A 126 7.28 18.27 22.72
C ARG A 126 6.04 17.49 23.10
N VAL A 127 4.91 17.73 22.43
CA VAL A 127 3.65 17.07 22.72
C VAL A 127 3.49 15.89 21.75
N PRO A 128 3.40 14.65 22.26
CA PRO A 128 3.03 13.51 21.44
C PRO A 128 1.59 13.67 20.94
N VAL A 129 1.38 13.47 19.64
CA VAL A 129 0.06 13.51 19.01
C VAL A 129 -0.14 12.20 18.28
N ARG A 130 -1.27 11.52 18.52
CA ARG A 130 -1.62 10.33 17.75
C ARG A 130 -1.98 10.76 16.34
N TYR A 131 -1.63 9.93 15.37
CA TYR A 131 -1.95 10.17 13.97
C TYR A 131 -2.51 8.91 13.34
N ARG A 132 -3.26 9.08 12.26
CA ARG A 132 -3.63 7.99 11.36
C ARG A 132 -3.57 8.47 9.92
N VAL A 133 -3.21 7.55 9.04
CA VAL A 133 -3.26 7.74 7.59
C VAL A 133 -4.43 6.92 7.08
N ARG A 134 -5.26 7.52 6.23
CA ARG A 134 -6.43 6.86 5.67
C ARG A 134 -6.47 7.05 4.17
N HIS A 135 -7.05 6.07 3.47
CA HIS A 135 -7.18 6.05 2.02
C HIS A 135 -8.65 5.92 1.64
N GLY A 136 -9.09 6.74 0.67
CA GLY A 136 -10.47 6.73 0.17
C GLY A 136 -11.54 7.11 1.20
N ALA A 137 -12.80 6.87 0.83
CA ALA A 137 -13.98 7.19 1.62
C ALA A 137 -14.27 6.20 2.76
N SER A 138 -13.69 4.99 2.71
CA SER A 138 -13.85 3.92 3.72
C SER A 138 -12.90 4.08 4.92
N ALA A 139 -12.28 5.26 5.01
CA ALA A 139 -11.59 5.78 6.18
C ALA A 139 -12.51 5.96 7.40
#